data_AF-A0A8J8GLZ9-F1
#
_entry.id   AF-A0A8J8GLZ9-F1
#
_cell.length_a   1.000
_cell.length_b   1.000
_cell.length_c   1.000
_cell.angle_alpha   90.00
_cell.angle_beta   90.00
_cell.angle_gamma   90.00
#
_symmetry.space_group_name_H-M   'P 1'
#
loop_
_entity.id
_entity.type
_entity.pdbx_description
1 polymer ?
#
loop_
_entity_poly.entity_id
_entity_poly.type
_entity_poly.pdbx_seq_one_letter_code
_entity_poly.pdbx_strand_id
1 'polypeptide(L)'
;MTAERSQNQSNESSAAAGESSNASKARIGTASIVVVGTSASIEATDVETESSEADAQSEDRHLVLVSLDDYRPGLTVRLVDRLPATTVVRLLRTPDGETVPVLTQPDEYAGYVARSTLEGGAVGTTTHLFAREQLETDAEYELVGDAQVFSTRLNLFRVTARRVDEE
;
A
#
# COMPACT_ATOMS: atom_id res chain seq x y z
N MET A 1 0.40 42.15 -43.37
CA MET A 1 -0.42 41.17 -44.10
C MET A 1 -0.52 39.92 -43.20
N THR A 2 -1.50 39.86 -42.29
CA THR A 2 -2.79 39.10 -42.38
C THR A 2 -2.57 37.59 -42.64
N ALA A 3 -3.11 36.63 -41.88
CA ALA A 3 -4.35 36.61 -41.12
C ALA A 3 -4.36 35.60 -39.94
N GLU A 4 -5.10 35.98 -38.90
CA GLU A 4 -5.66 35.14 -37.84
C GLU A 4 -6.72 34.18 -38.40
N ARG A 5 -6.89 33.00 -37.79
CA ARG A 5 -8.12 32.20 -37.93
C ARG A 5 -8.74 31.94 -36.56
N SER A 6 -9.64 32.86 -36.22
CA SER A 6 -10.66 32.75 -35.20
C SER A 6 -11.78 31.82 -35.68
N GLN A 7 -12.25 30.91 -34.83
CA GLN A 7 -13.56 30.27 -34.98
C GLN A 7 -14.36 30.57 -33.71
N ASN A 8 -15.05 31.71 -33.79
CA ASN A 8 -16.18 32.08 -32.96
C ASN A 8 -17.44 31.45 -33.56
N GLN A 9 -18.23 30.75 -32.77
CA GLN A 9 -19.69 30.85 -32.85
C GLN A 9 -20.32 30.54 -31.50
N SER A 10 -21.16 31.47 -31.09
CA SER A 10 -21.68 31.71 -29.76
C SER A 10 -23.15 31.27 -29.68
N ASN A 11 -23.61 31.03 -28.44
CA ASN A 11 -25.00 31.05 -27.96
C ASN A 11 -25.92 29.93 -28.52
N GLU A 12 -26.91 29.39 -27.80
CA GLU A 12 -27.89 30.01 -26.91
C GLU A 12 -28.37 29.02 -25.84
N SER A 13 -28.69 29.56 -24.67
CA SER A 13 -29.50 28.96 -23.63
C SER A 13 -30.96 28.79 -24.10
N SER A 14 -31.61 27.66 -23.83
CA SER A 14 -32.99 27.70 -23.32
C SER A 14 -33.42 26.35 -22.75
N ALA A 15 -34.15 26.45 -21.64
CA ALA A 15 -34.70 25.38 -20.85
C ALA A 15 -35.96 24.73 -21.45
N ALA A 16 -36.35 23.64 -20.76
CA ALA A 16 -37.70 23.13 -20.56
C ALA A 16 -38.31 22.23 -21.63
N ALA A 17 -38.57 20.98 -21.24
CA ALA A 17 -39.90 20.46 -20.90
C ALA A 17 -40.07 19.02 -21.41
N GLY A 18 -40.30 18.10 -20.47
CA GLY A 18 -40.52 16.69 -20.76
C GLY A 18 -40.78 15.90 -19.47
N GLU A 19 -41.76 16.35 -18.71
CA GLU A 19 -42.36 15.69 -17.54
C GLU A 19 -43.02 14.35 -17.89
N SER A 20 -42.79 13.33 -17.07
CA SER A 20 -43.87 12.64 -16.33
C SER A 20 -43.25 11.52 -15.49
N SER A 21 -43.12 11.69 -14.18
CA SER A 21 -44.18 11.56 -13.17
C SER A 21 -44.57 10.10 -12.92
N ASN A 22 -44.04 9.53 -11.84
CA ASN A 22 -44.93 8.94 -10.86
C ASN A 22 -44.44 9.22 -9.42
N ALA A 23 -45.34 9.78 -8.63
CA ALA A 23 -45.19 10.14 -7.22
C ALA A 23 -45.32 8.87 -6.34
N SER A 24 -44.83 8.77 -5.10
CA SER A 24 -45.15 9.63 -3.95
C SER A 24 -44.31 9.22 -2.73
N LYS A 25 -43.82 10.22 -1.96
CA LYS A 25 -43.89 10.43 -0.48
C LYS A 25 -43.77 9.21 0.47
N ALA A 26 -43.09 9.22 1.61
CA ALA A 26 -42.65 10.27 2.53
C ALA A 26 -41.63 9.66 3.55
N ARG A 27 -40.53 10.34 3.88
CA ARG A 27 -40.24 11.05 5.16
C ARG A 27 -39.95 10.21 6.43
N ILE A 28 -38.75 10.46 6.96
CA ILE A 28 -38.33 10.60 8.38
C ILE A 28 -38.19 9.31 9.22
N GLY A 29 -37.04 9.19 9.89
CA GLY A 29 -36.99 8.62 11.25
C GLY A 29 -35.74 7.83 11.57
N THR A 30 -34.77 8.45 12.25
CA THR A 30 -33.82 7.76 13.13
C THR A 30 -34.61 6.95 14.16
N ALA A 31 -34.45 5.63 14.16
CA ALA A 31 -35.03 4.76 15.16
C ALA A 31 -33.92 3.98 15.87
N SER A 32 -33.70 4.35 17.14
CA SER A 32 -32.95 3.59 18.11
C SER A 32 -33.66 2.25 18.36
N ILE A 33 -32.96 1.14 18.15
CA ILE A 33 -33.46 -0.19 18.51
C ILE A 33 -33.28 -0.41 20.02
N VAL A 34 -34.39 -0.41 20.75
CA VAL A 34 -34.45 -0.91 22.13
C VAL A 34 -34.74 -2.41 22.04
N VAL A 35 -33.75 -3.24 22.36
CA VAL A 35 -33.97 -4.69 22.49
C VAL A 35 -34.68 -4.95 23.82
N VAL A 36 -35.99 -5.18 23.76
CA VAL A 36 -36.82 -5.63 24.88
C VAL A 36 -36.73 -7.16 24.93
N GLY A 37 -36.22 -7.67 26.05
CA GLY A 37 -36.07 -9.11 26.29
C GLY A 37 -37.42 -9.83 26.28
N THR A 38 -37.44 -10.99 25.62
CA THR A 38 -38.48 -12.01 25.83
C THR A 38 -37.78 -13.29 26.27
N SER A 39 -38.09 -13.72 27.48
CA SER A 39 -37.67 -15.00 28.03
C SER A 39 -38.66 -16.07 27.57
N ALA A 40 -38.23 -17.00 26.73
CA ALA A 40 -38.84 -18.32 26.63
C ALA A 40 -37.81 -19.29 26.08
N SER A 41 -37.44 -20.24 26.93
CA SER A 41 -36.50 -21.33 26.69
C SER A 41 -36.80 -22.09 25.42
N ILE A 42 -35.76 -22.29 24.61
CA ILE A 42 -35.69 -23.41 23.67
C ILE A 42 -34.36 -24.13 23.86
N GLU A 43 -34.48 -25.44 23.78
CA GLU A 43 -33.57 -26.50 24.14
C GLU A 43 -32.22 -26.43 23.42
N ALA A 44 -31.18 -26.79 24.15
CA ALA A 44 -29.79 -26.78 23.71
C ALA A 44 -29.56 -27.73 22.53
N THR A 45 -29.14 -27.17 21.40
CA THR A 45 -28.20 -27.84 20.49
C THR A 45 -27.08 -26.84 20.28
N ASP A 46 -26.00 -27.13 20.97
CA ASP A 46 -24.74 -26.41 20.97
C ASP A 46 -24.12 -26.51 19.57
N VAL A 47 -24.51 -25.60 18.68
CA VAL A 47 -23.66 -25.23 17.55
C VAL A 47 -22.85 -24.07 18.08
N GLU A 48 -21.69 -24.41 18.66
CA GLU A 48 -20.57 -23.49 18.73
C GLU A 48 -20.35 -23.02 17.30
N THR A 49 -20.95 -21.88 16.97
CA THR A 49 -20.41 -21.04 15.92
C THR A 49 -19.09 -20.59 16.50
N GLU A 50 -18.06 -21.40 16.23
CA GLU A 50 -16.70 -20.95 16.16
C GLU A 50 -16.78 -19.70 15.29
N SER A 51 -16.88 -18.56 15.96
CA SER A 51 -16.41 -17.32 15.41
C SER A 51 -15.00 -17.69 15.05
N SER A 52 -14.75 -17.96 13.78
CA SER A 52 -13.39 -18.12 13.29
C SER A 52 -12.73 -16.82 13.65
N GLU A 53 -12.08 -16.83 14.81
CA GLU A 53 -10.95 -16.00 15.11
C GLU A 53 -10.13 -16.12 13.85
N ALA A 54 -10.14 -15.06 13.04
CA ALA A 54 -9.12 -14.89 12.06
C ALA A 54 -7.86 -14.90 12.92
N ASP A 55 -7.20 -16.06 12.95
CA ASP A 55 -5.86 -16.26 13.45
C ASP A 55 -5.01 -15.39 12.51
N ALA A 56 -5.04 -14.09 12.78
CA ALA A 56 -4.02 -13.16 12.36
C ALA A 56 -2.81 -13.57 13.20
N GLN A 57 -2.22 -14.72 12.86
CA GLN A 57 -0.78 -14.83 12.80
C GLN A 57 -0.37 -13.58 12.05
N SER A 58 -0.02 -12.56 12.82
CA SER A 58 0.58 -11.34 12.31
C SER A 58 1.95 -11.80 11.88
N GLU A 59 2.00 -12.51 10.74
CA GLU A 59 3.24 -12.76 10.03
C GLU A 59 3.88 -11.38 9.93
N ASP A 60 5.09 -11.21 10.47
CA ASP A 60 5.85 -9.96 10.51
C ASP A 60 6.10 -9.46 9.09
N ARG A 61 5.05 -8.91 8.49
CA ARG A 61 4.92 -8.52 7.09
C ARG A 61 5.06 -7.02 7.03
N HIS A 62 6.18 -6.59 6.48
CA HIS A 62 6.55 -5.20 6.35
C HIS A 62 6.39 -4.76 4.91
N LEU A 63 5.83 -3.58 4.72
CA LEU A 63 5.80 -2.96 3.41
C LEU A 63 7.10 -2.18 3.19
N VAL A 64 7.85 -2.57 2.16
CA VAL A 64 9.17 -1.99 1.89
C VAL A 64 9.29 -1.53 0.44
N LEU A 65 10.14 -0.54 0.22
CA LEU A 65 10.64 -0.15 -1.09
C LEU A 65 12.03 -0.72 -1.27
N VAL A 66 12.28 -1.36 -2.40
CA VAL A 66 13.57 -1.98 -2.70
C VAL A 66 14.12 -1.48 -4.03
N SER A 67 15.42 -1.25 -4.08
CA SER A 67 16.13 -0.85 -5.30
C SER A 67 16.95 -2.02 -5.85
N LEU A 68 16.33 -2.85 -6.69
CA LEU A 68 16.95 -4.03 -7.29
C LEU A 68 16.87 -3.92 -8.82
N ASP A 69 17.95 -4.29 -9.50
CA ASP A 69 17.97 -4.37 -10.97
C ASP A 69 17.16 -5.57 -11.49
N ASP A 70 17.16 -6.69 -10.77
CA ASP A 70 16.43 -7.92 -11.11
C ASP A 70 15.67 -8.41 -9.87
N TYR A 71 14.39 -8.03 -9.76
CA TYR A 71 13.53 -8.49 -8.68
C TYR A 71 13.04 -9.92 -8.95
N ARG A 72 13.13 -10.78 -7.92
CA ARG A 72 12.59 -12.15 -7.94
C ARG A 72 11.74 -12.39 -6.69
N PRO A 73 10.51 -12.90 -6.83
CA PRO A 73 9.73 -13.36 -5.69
C PRO A 73 10.48 -14.45 -4.92
N GLY A 74 10.39 -14.43 -3.59
CA GLY A 74 11.09 -15.38 -2.73
C GLY A 74 12.57 -15.07 -2.50
N LEU A 75 13.06 -13.90 -2.94
CA LEU A 75 14.42 -13.46 -2.65
C LEU A 75 14.58 -13.15 -1.16
N THR A 76 15.51 -13.82 -0.49
CA THR A 76 15.89 -13.49 0.88
C THR A 76 16.97 -12.40 0.89
N VAL A 77 16.79 -11.42 1.77
CA VAL A 77 17.75 -10.35 2.01
C VAL A 77 18.09 -10.27 3.49
N ARG A 78 19.37 -10.15 3.81
CA ARG A 78 19.83 -9.85 5.16
C ARG A 78 20.12 -8.37 5.30
N LEU A 79 19.57 -7.73 6.33
CA LEU A 79 19.86 -6.33 6.63
C LEU A 79 21.24 -6.26 7.29
N VAL A 80 22.16 -5.56 6.67
CA VAL A 80 23.54 -5.45 7.14
C VAL A 80 23.71 -4.24 8.03
N ASP A 81 23.15 -3.10 7.63
CA ASP A 81 23.31 -1.86 8.39
C ASP A 81 22.19 -0.87 8.09
N ARG A 82 22.03 0.13 8.95
CA ARG A 82 21.09 1.23 8.78
C ARG A 82 21.76 2.44 8.16
N LEU A 83 21.10 3.03 7.16
CA LEU A 83 21.55 4.25 6.53
C LEU A 83 21.21 5.49 7.39
N PRO A 84 22.10 6.50 7.44
CA PRO A 84 21.77 7.80 8.02
C PRO A 84 20.58 8.44 7.29
N ALA A 85 19.69 9.10 8.03
CA ALA A 85 18.49 9.74 7.47
C ALA A 85 18.79 10.73 6.32
N THR A 86 19.89 11.47 6.42
CA THR A 86 20.36 12.39 5.35
C THR A 86 20.71 11.65 4.05
N THR A 87 21.24 10.42 4.15
CA THR A 87 21.51 9.56 3.00
C THR A 87 20.21 9.01 2.41
N VAL A 88 19.26 8.61 3.25
CA VAL A 88 17.94 8.12 2.80
C VAL A 88 17.21 9.19 1.99
N VAL A 89 17.11 10.41 2.51
CA VAL A 89 16.47 11.53 1.82
C VAL A 89 17.15 11.82 0.48
N ARG A 90 18.48 11.69 0.40
CA ARG A 90 19.23 11.88 -0.85
C ARG A 90 18.94 10.77 -1.87
N LEU A 91 18.81 9.52 -1.43
CA LEU A 91 18.53 8.37 -2.31
C LEU A 91 17.08 8.34 -2.80
N LEU A 92 16.15 8.88 -2.02
CA LEU A 92 14.72 8.96 -2.38
C LEU A 92 14.35 10.23 -3.17
N ARG A 93 15.33 11.05 -3.51
CA ARG A 93 15.17 12.20 -4.42
C ARG A 93 15.71 11.85 -5.80
N THR A 94 15.12 12.46 -6.82
CA THR A 94 15.63 12.35 -8.19
C THR A 94 17.03 12.98 -8.31
N PRO A 95 17.81 12.62 -9.35
CA PRO A 95 19.11 13.22 -9.61
C PRO A 95 19.05 14.75 -9.74
N ASP A 96 17.92 15.29 -10.21
CA ASP A 96 17.64 16.72 -10.34
C ASP A 96 17.27 17.39 -9.00
N GLY A 97 17.26 16.62 -7.90
CA GLY A 97 16.94 17.10 -6.55
C GLY A 97 15.45 17.19 -6.23
N GLU A 98 14.58 16.90 -7.20
CA GLU A 98 13.13 16.91 -7.02
C GLU A 98 12.65 15.67 -6.26
N THR A 99 11.65 15.87 -5.41
CA THR A 99 10.92 14.79 -4.77
C THR A 99 10.03 14.09 -5.79
N VAL A 100 10.09 12.76 -5.86
CA VAL A 100 9.17 11.99 -6.73
C VAL A 100 7.75 12.18 -6.20
N PRO A 101 6.72 12.42 -7.05
CA PRO A 101 5.36 12.71 -6.59
C PRO A 101 4.73 11.65 -5.68
N VAL A 102 5.18 10.40 -5.78
CA VAL A 102 4.73 9.28 -4.92
C VAL A 102 5.46 9.25 -3.57
N LEU A 103 6.58 9.95 -3.45
CA LEU A 103 7.50 9.97 -2.31
C LEU A 103 7.52 11.35 -1.64
N THR A 104 6.34 11.90 -1.32
CA THR A 104 6.19 13.27 -0.79
C THR A 104 6.98 13.55 0.50
N GLN A 105 7.21 12.52 1.31
CA GLN A 105 7.91 12.60 2.60
C GLN A 105 9.00 11.52 2.69
N PRO A 106 10.18 11.77 2.10
CA PRO A 106 11.27 10.79 2.09
C PRO A 106 11.90 10.59 3.47
N ASP A 107 11.68 11.51 4.41
CA ASP A 107 12.15 11.45 5.80
C ASP A 107 11.36 10.47 6.67
N GLU A 108 10.17 10.04 6.25
CA GLU A 108 9.39 9.00 6.93
C GLU A 108 9.98 7.59 6.76
N TYR A 109 10.94 7.42 5.85
CA TYR A 109 11.54 6.14 5.56
C TYR A 109 12.84 5.96 6.35
N ALA A 110 12.95 4.84 7.06
CA ALA A 110 14.23 4.28 7.46
C ALA A 110 14.85 3.56 6.26
N GLY A 111 16.14 3.79 6.01
CA GLY A 111 16.87 3.12 4.96
C GLY A 111 17.86 2.11 5.51
N TYR A 112 18.10 1.05 4.76
CA TYR A 112 18.93 -0.08 5.12
C TYR A 112 19.79 -0.50 3.96
N VAL A 113 21.00 -0.95 4.26
CA VAL A 113 21.83 -1.71 3.34
C VAL A 113 21.49 -3.18 3.55
N ALA A 114 21.08 -3.86 2.48
CA ALA A 114 20.76 -5.27 2.53
C ALA A 114 21.62 -6.06 1.54
N ARG A 115 21.87 -7.32 1.86
CA ARG A 115 22.59 -8.25 0.99
C ARG A 115 21.63 -9.37 0.61
N SER A 116 21.43 -9.57 -0.69
CA SER A 116 20.57 -10.65 -1.14
C SER A 116 21.30 -11.99 -1.11
N THR A 117 20.54 -13.07 -0.92
CA THR A 117 21.01 -14.44 -1.06
C THR A 117 20.25 -15.08 -2.22
N LEU A 118 20.99 -15.67 -3.15
CA LEU A 118 20.44 -16.34 -4.33
C LEU A 118 20.20 -17.83 -4.01
N GLU A 119 19.40 -18.48 -4.85
CA GLU A 119 19.21 -19.93 -4.77
C GLU A 119 20.56 -20.67 -4.76
N GLY A 120 20.67 -21.68 -3.89
CA GLY A 120 21.91 -22.41 -3.66
C GLY A 120 22.88 -21.75 -2.67
N GLY A 121 22.45 -20.72 -1.94
CA GLY A 121 23.24 -20.07 -0.88
C GLY A 121 24.36 -19.16 -1.40
N ALA A 122 24.38 -18.89 -2.70
CA ALA A 122 25.32 -17.95 -3.29
C ALA A 122 24.95 -16.53 -2.85
N VAL A 123 25.92 -15.78 -2.35
CA VAL A 123 25.62 -14.42 -1.90
C VAL A 123 25.49 -13.49 -3.09
N GLY A 124 24.36 -12.80 -3.15
CA GLY A 124 24.01 -11.84 -4.19
C GLY A 124 24.56 -10.43 -3.94
N THR A 125 23.94 -9.48 -4.65
CA THR A 125 24.33 -8.07 -4.71
C THR A 125 23.85 -7.29 -3.48
N THR A 126 24.57 -6.24 -3.12
CA THR A 126 24.13 -5.26 -2.12
C THR A 126 23.05 -4.36 -2.70
N THR A 127 21.93 -4.25 -2.01
CA THR A 127 20.78 -3.40 -2.37
C THR A 127 20.43 -2.45 -1.23
N HIS A 128 19.56 -1.49 -1.53
CA HIS A 128 18.97 -0.59 -0.55
C HIS A 128 17.50 -0.96 -0.33
N LEU A 129 17.12 -1.10 0.94
CA LEU A 129 15.73 -1.20 1.36
C LEU A 129 15.31 0.07 2.09
N PHE A 130 14.06 0.47 1.90
CA PHE A 130 13.44 1.57 2.60
C PHE A 130 12.12 1.12 3.19
N ALA A 131 11.91 1.35 4.48
CA ALA A 131 10.70 0.98 5.18
C ALA A 131 10.20 2.16 6.01
N ARG A 132 8.88 2.31 6.11
CA ARG A 132 8.27 3.27 7.05
C ARG A 132 8.29 2.74 8.48
N GLU A 133 8.30 1.42 8.60
CA GLU A 133 8.45 0.71 9.86
C GLU A 133 9.92 0.45 10.15
N GLN A 134 10.25 0.28 11.42
CA GLN A 134 11.62 0.00 11.84
C GLN A 134 11.88 -1.51 11.68
N LEU A 135 12.73 -1.85 10.72
CA LEU A 135 13.27 -3.20 10.54
C LEU A 135 14.51 -3.41 11.43
N GLU A 136 14.68 -4.64 11.88
CA GLU A 136 15.82 -5.11 12.66
C GLU A 136 17.04 -5.36 11.76
N THR A 137 18.19 -4.80 12.13
CA THR A 137 19.48 -5.09 11.49
C THR A 137 19.96 -6.49 11.89
N ASP A 138 20.77 -7.11 11.04
CA ASP A 138 21.22 -8.50 11.13
C ASP A 138 20.14 -9.57 10.92
N ALA A 139 18.85 -9.20 10.89
CA ALA A 139 17.77 -10.11 10.55
C ALA A 139 17.65 -10.36 9.04
N GLU A 140 17.08 -11.51 8.69
CA GLU A 140 16.74 -11.90 7.33
C GLU A 140 15.26 -11.66 7.03
N TYR A 141 14.99 -11.23 5.81
CA TYR A 141 13.64 -11.01 5.32
C TYR A 141 13.49 -11.60 3.93
N GLU A 142 12.41 -12.35 3.73
CA GLU A 142 11.99 -12.86 2.44
C GLU A 142 11.08 -11.84 1.76
N LEU A 143 11.40 -11.47 0.52
CA LEU A 143 10.54 -10.63 -0.30
C LEU A 143 9.43 -11.49 -0.92
N VAL A 144 8.23 -11.40 -0.34
CA VAL A 144 7.08 -12.23 -0.69
C VAL A 144 6.11 -11.51 -1.63
N GLY A 145 5.46 -12.30 -2.50
CA GLY A 145 4.45 -11.82 -3.44
C GLY A 145 5.04 -11.12 -4.68
N ASP A 146 4.17 -10.46 -5.43
CA ASP A 146 4.56 -9.71 -6.62
C ASP A 146 5.01 -8.29 -6.28
N ALA A 147 6.12 -7.85 -6.87
CA ALA A 147 6.58 -6.47 -6.80
C ALA A 147 5.70 -5.54 -7.63
N GLN A 148 5.34 -4.40 -7.05
CA GLN A 148 4.70 -3.31 -7.78
C GLN A 148 5.73 -2.23 -8.10
N VAL A 149 5.77 -1.78 -9.35
CA VAL A 149 6.61 -0.65 -9.75
C VAL A 149 6.15 0.59 -8.97
N PHE A 150 7.04 1.11 -8.13
CA PHE A 150 6.77 2.31 -7.33
C PHE A 150 7.31 3.57 -8.01
N SER A 151 8.54 3.52 -8.49
CA SER A 151 9.14 4.62 -9.27
C SER A 151 10.18 4.07 -10.25
N THR A 152 9.94 4.25 -11.54
CA THR A 152 10.91 3.88 -12.59
C THR A 152 12.12 4.83 -12.59
N ARG A 153 11.95 6.09 -12.18
CA ARG A 153 13.04 7.08 -12.13
C ARG A 153 14.10 6.73 -11.08
N LEU A 154 13.69 6.09 -9.99
CA LEU A 154 14.57 5.70 -8.88
C LEU A 154 14.82 4.19 -8.83
N ASN A 155 14.32 3.44 -9.84
CA ASN A 155 14.29 1.99 -9.84
C ASN A 155 13.81 1.41 -8.50
N LEU A 156 12.64 1.85 -8.04
CA LEU A 156 12.04 1.42 -6.78
C LEU A 156 10.82 0.53 -7.03
N PHE A 157 10.81 -0.59 -6.33
CA PHE A 157 9.70 -1.53 -6.26
C PHE A 157 9.11 -1.54 -4.87
N ARG A 158 7.79 -1.55 -4.78
CA ARG A 158 7.06 -1.77 -3.54
C ARG A 158 6.76 -3.27 -3.43
N VAL A 159 7.21 -3.87 -2.33
CA VAL A 159 7.08 -5.30 -2.05
C VAL A 159 6.67 -5.51 -0.59
N THR A 160 6.17 -6.70 -0.30
CA THR A 160 6.01 -7.16 1.08
C THR A 160 7.24 -7.97 1.46
N ALA A 161 7.81 -7.67 2.62
CA ALA A 161 8.90 -8.42 3.22
C ALA A 161 8.38 -9.15 4.45
N ARG A 162 8.76 -10.42 4.63
CA ARG A 162 8.44 -11.20 5.82
C ARG A 162 9.73 -11.57 6.53
N ARG A 163 9.82 -11.35 7.85
CA ARG A 163 10.97 -11.81 8.63
C ARG A 163 11.12 -13.33 8.53
N VAL A 164 12.34 -13.80 8.36
CA VAL A 164 12.69 -15.22 8.42
C VAL A 164 13.58 -15.41 9.63
N ASP A 165 13.16 -16.25 10.56
CA ASP A 165 13.98 -16.62 11.70
C ASP A 165 14.89 -17.78 11.29
N GLU A 166 16.19 -17.66 11.57
CA GLU A 166 17.13 -18.76 11.42
C GLU A 166 16.79 -19.84 12.48
N GLU A 167 16.35 -21.03 12.05
CA GLU A 167 16.17 -22.21 12.92
C GLU A 167 17.50 -22.78 13.45
#